data_AF-A0A382V9H8-F1
#
_entry.id   AF-A0A382V9H8-F1
#
_cell.length_a   1.000
_cell.length_b   1.000
_cell.length_c   1.000
_cell.angle_alpha   90.00
_cell.angle_beta   90.00
_cell.angle_gamma   90.00
#
_symmetry.space_group_name_H-M   'P 1'
#
loop_
_entity.id
_entity.type
_entity.pdbx_description
1 polymer ?
#
loop_
_entity_poly.entity_id
_entity_poly.type
_entity_poly.pdbx_seq_one_letter_code
_entity_poly.pdbx_strand_id
1 'polypeptide(L)' 'MKTATIEILEEGETIFGSRTNGEFFVRRYEDGEEMGGGFFKTMEEAETEVREYQQEVN' A
#
# COMPACT_ATOMS: atom_id res chain seq x y z
N MET A 1 -13.23 -6.04 8.98
CA MET A 1 -13.43 -5.24 7.74
C MET A 1 -12.07 -4.97 7.13
N LYS A 2 -11.80 -5.49 5.93
CA LYS A 2 -10.52 -5.26 5.24
C LYS A 2 -10.55 -3.93 4.49
N THR A 3 -9.55 -3.08 4.70
CA THR A 3 -9.38 -1.80 4.00
C THR A 3 -7.92 -1.59 3.62
N ALA A 4 -7.67 -0.90 2.52
CA ALA A 4 -6.31 -0.51 2.16
C ALA A 4 -6.27 0.92 1.61
N THR A 5 -5.17 1.62 1.87
CA THR A 5 -4.95 3.02 1.45
C THR A 5 -3.71 3.11 0.58
N ILE A 6 -3.77 3.94 -0.47
CA ILE A 6 -2.62 4.27 -1.32
C ILE A 6 -2.07 5.62 -0.88
N GLU A 7 -0.80 5.65 -0.51
CA GLU A 7 -0.02 6.87 -0.24
C GLU A 7 0.91 7.12 -1.42
N ILE A 8 0.90 8.36 -1.94
CA ILE A 8 1.83 8.79 -2.99
C ILE A 8 3.06 9.34 -2.28
N LEU A 9 4.22 8.76 -2.55
CA LEU A 9 5.48 9.12 -1.92
C LEU A 9 6.12 10.28 -2.68
N GLU A 10 6.65 11.27 -1.97
CA GLU A 10 7.40 12.34 -2.63
C GLU A 10 8.75 11.83 -3.18
N GLU A 11 9.26 12.47 -4.24
CA GLU A 11 10.55 12.10 -4.83
C GLU A 11 11.67 12.20 -3.78
N GLY A 12 12.25 11.04 -3.44
CA GLY A 12 13.33 10.95 -2.45
C GLY A 12 12.85 10.74 -1.01
N GLU A 13 11.55 10.55 -0.79
CA GLU A 13 11.03 10.12 0.51
C GLU A 13 11.62 8.75 0.89
N THR A 14 12.04 8.64 2.15
CA THR A 14 12.58 7.40 2.69
C THR A 14 11.61 6.83 3.69
N ILE A 15 11.11 5.62 3.43
CA ILE A 15 10.35 4.86 4.41
C ILE A 15 11.31 3.87 5.09
N PHE A 16 11.33 3.90 6.43
CA PHE A 16 12.28 3.16 7.27
C PHE A 16 13.76 3.40 6.94
N GLY A 17 14.11 4.61 6.47
CA GLY A 17 15.50 5.00 6.19
C GLY A 17 16.09 4.41 4.90
N SER A 18 15.27 3.76 4.05
CA SER A 18 15.66 3.29 2.72
C SER A 18 14.87 4.04 1.65
N ARG A 19 15.50 4.30 0.49
CA ARG A 19 14.76 4.77 -0.68
C ARG A 19 13.76 3.69 -1.08
N THR A 20 12.50 4.05 -1.12
CA THR A 20 11.45 3.18 -1.62
C THR A 20 11.69 2.99 -3.11
N ASN A 21 11.66 1.75 -3.59
CA ASN A 21 11.87 1.44 -5.02
C ASN A 21 10.58 1.68 -5.83
N GLY A 22 9.67 2.51 -5.31
CA GLY A 22 8.32 2.72 -5.80
C GLY A 22 7.77 4.06 -5.33
N GLU A 23 6.86 4.63 -6.13
CA GLU A 23 6.21 5.93 -5.95
C GLU A 23 4.92 5.83 -5.11
N PHE A 24 4.45 4.61 -4.86
CA PHE A 24 3.18 4.34 -4.16
C PHE A 24 3.41 3.36 -3.01
N PHE A 25 2.88 3.67 -1.83
CA PHE A 25 2.84 2.76 -0.69
C PHE A 25 1.39 2.37 -0.40
N VAL A 26 1.09 1.07 -0.51
CA VAL A 26 -0.21 0.54 -0.10
C VAL A 26 -0.10 0.05 1.33
N ARG A 27 -0.97 0.56 2.21
CA ARG A 27 -1.09 0.13 3.59
C ARG A 27 -2.40 -0.61 3.81
N ARG A 28 -2.33 -1.75 4.47
CA ARG A 28 -3.44 -2.70 4.66
C ARG A 28 -3.89 -2.72 6.10
N TYR A 29 -5.20 -2.79 6.29
CA TYR A 29 -5.84 -2.79 7.59
C TYR A 29 -6.93 -3.85 7.67
N GLU A 30 -6.99 -4.54 8.80
CA GLU A 30 -8.07 -5.47 9.15
C GLU A 30 -8.70 -5.02 10.46
N ASP A 31 -10.00 -4.70 10.43
CA ASP A 31 -10.76 -4.23 11.60
C ASP A 31 -10.14 -2.98 12.28
N GLY A 32 -9.45 -2.16 11.47
CA GLY A 32 -8.78 -0.93 11.90
C GLY A 32 -7.34 -1.14 12.40
N GLU A 33 -6.86 -2.38 12.47
CA GLU A 33 -5.48 -2.70 12.85
C GLU A 33 -4.59 -2.76 11.60
N GLU A 34 -3.39 -2.14 11.68
CA GLU A 34 -2.43 -2.14 10.56
C GLU A 34 -1.79 -3.53 10.40
N MET A 35 -1.99 -4.14 9.24
CA MET A 35 -1.49 -5.49 8.91
C MET A 35 -0.19 -5.45 8.08
N GLY A 36 0.28 -4.24 7.74
CA GLY A 36 1.48 -4.00 6.94
C GLY A 36 1.18 -3.38 5.57
N GLY A 37 2.14 -3.44 4.65
CA GLY A 37 2.01 -2.78 3.35
C GLY A 37 3.08 -3.15 2.33
N GLY A 38 2.95 -2.61 1.12
CA GLY A 38 3.84 -2.87 -0.01
C GLY A 38 4.15 -1.61 -0.80
N PHE A 39 5.35 -1.55 -1.41
CA PHE A 39 5.77 -0.48 -2.31
C PHE A 39 5.55 -0.89 -3.76
N PHE A 40 4.96 0.02 -4.54
CA PHE A 40 4.60 -0.20 -5.93
C PHE A 40 5.15 0.94 -6.79
N LYS A 41 5.49 0.63 -8.04
CA LYS A 41 6.05 1.61 -8.96
C LYS A 41 4.98 2.38 -9.70
N THR A 42 3.83 1.76 -9.91
CA THR A 42 2.73 2.36 -10.68
C THR A 42 1.45 2.39 -9.86
N MET A 43 0.59 3.37 -10.17
CA MET A 43 -0.75 3.46 -9.57
C MET A 43 -1.58 2.21 -9.88
N GLU A 44 -1.44 1.62 -11.07
CA GLU A 44 -2.19 0.42 -11.48
C GLU A 44 -1.87 -0.80 -10.59
N GLU A 45 -0.59 -1.01 -10.25
CA GLU A 45 -0.17 -2.05 -9.32
C GLU A 45 -0.73 -1.78 -7.90
N ALA A 46 -0.65 -0.53 -7.43
CA ALA A 46 -1.16 -0.15 -6.12
C ALA A 46 -2.69 -0.32 -6.03
N GLU A 47 -3.44 0.09 -7.06
CA GLU A 47 -4.88 -0.12 -7.15
C GLU A 47 -5.24 -1.61 -7.20
N THR A 48 -4.44 -2.43 -7.89
CA THR A 48 -4.65 -3.87 -7.95
C THR A 48 -4.52 -4.49 -6.56
N GLU A 49 -3.46 -4.18 -5.81
CA GLU A 49 -3.28 -4.66 -4.42
C GLU A 49 -4.46 -4.25 -3.52
N VAL A 50 -4.90 -2.99 -3.60
CA VAL A 50 -6.07 -2.51 -2.83
C VAL A 50 -7.33 -3.28 -3.19
N ARG A 51 -7.58 -3.48 -4.49
CA ARG A 51 -8.76 -4.20 -4.98
C ARG A 51 -8.74 -5.66 -4.55
N GLU A 52 -7.60 -6.33 -4.65
CA GLU A 52 -7.44 -7.72 -4.25
C GLU A 52 -7.61 -7.88 -2.75
N TYR A 53 -6.91 -7.07 -1.94
CA TYR A 53 -7.00 -7.15 -0.48
C TYR A 53 -8.42 -6.89 0.05
N GLN A 54 -9.13 -5.92 -0.52
CA GLN A 54 -10.50 -5.60 -0.08
C GLN A 54 -11.56 -6.56 -0.63
N GLN A 55 -11.32 -7.20 -1.78
CA GLN A 55 -12.21 -8.23 -2.34
C GLN A 55 -11.91 -9.63 -1.84
N GLU A 56 -10.87 -9.83 -1.05
CA GLU A 56 -10.56 -11.11 -0.43
C GLU A 56 -11.61 -11.46 0.63
N VAL A 57 -12.75 -11.98 0.14
CA VAL A 57 -13.81 -12.58 0.93
C VAL A 57 -13.32 -13.95 1.37
N ASN A 58 -13.02 -14.10 2.66
CA ASN A 58 -12.86 -15.41 3.29
C ASN A 58 -14.18 -16.17 3.31
#